data_AF-A0A521YQA4-F1
#
_entry.id   AF-A0A521YQA4-F1
#
_cell.length_a   1.000
_cell.length_b   1.000
_cell.length_c   1.000
_cell.angle_alpha   90.00
_cell.angle_beta   90.00
_cell.angle_gamma   90.00
#
_symmetry.space_group_name_H-M   'P 1'
#
loop_
_entity.id
_entity.type
_entity.pdbx_description
1 polymer ?
#
loop_
_entity_poly.entity_id
_entity_poly.type
_entity_poly.pdbx_seq_one_letter_code
_entity_poly.pdbx_strand_id
1 'polypeptide(L)'
;MPRLRHRPLALADIPECVALLPPRLGMDAAQARDVAERWAEMVDEPSFLFGVIEDVALPAGSRIQATGATLFLPPAWAQQLARTPRPHVTPRIYQGLRDGSLKPLSDRELGVANAAGELVLAVLHYGQSSYDFGDPYATSLLNAANENFRLFHAGYHLQAVHYETDVAAAPFVAAAGFLPRAYAEGDRPDPALPPHLQLTLFGLTREQALAGPPGSTARNIFERHVPLFRFSAAQRRLLWLSLFDESDEVLQAKLGVSVHGLKKLWRGIYDRIDERMPELFGEDAGGDDGKRGPEKRRQVLAYVRQRLEELRPWVEPA
;
A
#
# COMPACT_ATOMS: atom_id res chain seq x y z
N MET A 1 9.63 -23.14 -11.40
CA MET A 1 9.15 -22.66 -10.08
C MET A 1 9.14 -21.15 -10.14
N PRO A 2 8.01 -20.49 -9.83
CA PRO A 2 7.93 -19.04 -9.87
C PRO A 2 8.92 -18.42 -8.87
N ARG A 3 9.47 -17.26 -9.22
CA ARG A 3 10.37 -16.49 -8.35
C ARG A 3 9.72 -15.17 -8.05
N LEU A 4 8.67 -15.23 -7.21
CA LEU A 4 7.85 -14.07 -6.89
C LEU A 4 8.60 -13.10 -5.98
N ARG A 5 8.58 -11.81 -6.34
CA ARG A 5 9.07 -10.68 -5.54
C ARG A 5 8.00 -9.60 -5.56
N HIS A 6 7.75 -8.95 -4.43
CA HIS A 6 6.90 -7.77 -4.38
C HIS A 6 7.72 -6.51 -4.07
N ARG A 7 7.30 -5.38 -4.63
CA ARG A 7 7.93 -4.07 -4.43
C ARG A 7 6.96 -2.94 -4.75
N PRO A 8 7.27 -1.68 -4.37
CA PRO A 8 6.51 -0.53 -4.83
C PRO A 8 6.57 -0.42 -6.36
N LEU A 9 5.49 0.07 -6.95
CA LEU A 9 5.42 0.40 -8.36
C LEU A 9 6.43 1.52 -8.69
N ALA A 10 7.10 1.38 -9.84
CA ALA A 10 7.93 2.41 -10.45
C ALA A 10 7.25 2.94 -11.73
N LEU A 11 7.61 4.14 -12.17
CA LEU A 11 7.04 4.75 -13.38
C LEU A 11 7.12 3.85 -14.63
N ALA A 12 8.21 3.10 -14.77
CA ALA A 12 8.43 2.20 -15.90
C ALA A 12 7.49 0.99 -15.91
N ASP A 13 6.86 0.66 -14.78
CA ASP A 13 5.98 -0.50 -14.61
C ASP A 13 4.55 -0.22 -15.07
N ILE A 14 4.17 1.05 -15.19
CA ILE A 14 2.78 1.48 -15.42
C ILE A 14 2.17 0.78 -16.64
N PRO A 15 2.85 0.67 -17.81
CA PRO A 15 2.27 -0.01 -18.97
C PRO A 15 1.89 -1.47 -18.70
N GLU A 16 2.76 -2.26 -18.05
CA GLU A 16 2.47 -3.65 -17.69
C GLU A 16 1.34 -3.72 -16.64
N CYS A 17 1.34 -2.80 -15.66
CA CYS A 17 0.32 -2.80 -14.61
C CYS A 17 -1.08 -2.44 -15.13
N VAL A 18 -1.18 -1.49 -16.06
CA VAL A 18 -2.47 -1.09 -16.66
C VAL A 18 -3.09 -2.25 -17.44
N ALA A 19 -2.28 -3.09 -18.07
CA ALA A 19 -2.75 -4.30 -18.76
C ALA A 19 -3.35 -5.35 -17.80
N LEU A 20 -3.06 -5.27 -16.50
CA LEU A 20 -3.59 -6.16 -15.47
C LEU A 20 -4.85 -5.62 -14.78
N LEU A 21 -5.33 -4.43 -15.15
CA LEU A 21 -6.53 -3.85 -14.54
C LEU A 21 -7.73 -4.81 -14.68
N PRO A 22 -8.50 -5.02 -13.59
CA PRO A 22 -9.55 -6.03 -13.61
C PRO A 22 -10.72 -5.60 -14.53
N PRO A 23 -11.29 -6.52 -15.33
CA PRO A 23 -12.35 -6.22 -16.29
C PRO A 23 -13.59 -5.53 -15.70
N ARG A 24 -13.91 -5.80 -14.42
CA ARG A 24 -15.02 -5.16 -13.70
C ARG A 24 -14.94 -3.63 -13.60
N LEU A 25 -13.76 -3.04 -13.86
CA LEU A 25 -13.64 -1.59 -13.95
C LEU A 25 -14.29 -1.04 -15.22
N GLY A 26 -14.58 -1.88 -16.22
CA GLY A 26 -15.29 -1.51 -17.44
C GLY A 26 -14.57 -0.43 -18.25
N MET A 27 -13.25 -0.32 -18.11
CA MET A 27 -12.48 0.76 -18.71
C MET A 27 -12.27 0.53 -20.21
N ASP A 28 -12.57 1.55 -21.00
CA ASP A 28 -12.14 1.61 -22.40
C ASP A 28 -10.65 2.01 -22.51
N ALA A 29 -10.12 1.99 -23.73
CA ALA A 29 -8.72 2.31 -23.97
C ALA A 29 -8.34 3.77 -23.64
N ALA A 30 -9.28 4.72 -23.71
CA ALA A 30 -9.04 6.10 -23.33
C ALA A 30 -8.98 6.24 -21.80
N GLN A 31 -9.93 5.62 -21.09
CA GLN A 31 -9.96 5.58 -19.64
C GLN A 31 -8.73 4.87 -19.07
N ALA A 32 -8.28 3.78 -19.68
CA ALA A 32 -7.05 3.09 -19.27
C ALA A 32 -5.80 3.98 -19.43
N ARG A 33 -5.70 4.77 -20.51
CA ARG A 33 -4.63 5.77 -20.69
C ARG A 33 -4.72 6.89 -19.65
N ASP A 34 -5.91 7.42 -19.40
CA ASP A 34 -6.12 8.45 -18.40
C ASP A 34 -5.67 7.96 -17.01
N VAL A 35 -6.01 6.72 -16.65
CA VAL A 35 -5.55 6.08 -15.40
C VAL A 35 -4.03 5.95 -15.36
N ALA A 36 -3.39 5.54 -16.47
CA ALA A 36 -1.94 5.44 -16.56
C ALA A 36 -1.25 6.78 -16.31
N GLU A 37 -1.76 7.87 -16.89
CA GLU A 37 -1.26 9.23 -16.67
C GLU A 37 -1.43 9.66 -15.21
N ARG A 38 -2.60 9.40 -14.61
CA ARG A 38 -2.83 9.70 -13.19
C ARG A 38 -1.88 8.90 -12.29
N TRP A 39 -1.62 7.63 -12.59
CA TRP A 39 -0.68 6.82 -11.81
C TRP A 39 0.74 7.36 -11.88
N ALA A 40 1.17 7.89 -13.04
CA ALA A 40 2.47 8.51 -13.18
C ALA A 40 2.63 9.73 -12.28
N GLU A 41 1.56 10.51 -12.10
CA GLU A 41 1.55 11.65 -11.17
C GLU A 41 1.49 11.21 -9.70
N MET A 42 0.84 10.08 -9.41
CA MET A 42 0.57 9.62 -8.04
C MET A 42 1.58 8.60 -7.49
N VAL A 43 2.55 8.12 -8.28
CA VAL A 43 3.47 7.04 -7.88
C VAL A 43 4.22 7.33 -6.57
N ASP A 44 4.45 8.61 -6.29
CA ASP A 44 5.17 9.11 -5.12
C ASP A 44 4.26 9.76 -4.06
N GLU A 45 2.95 9.78 -4.30
CA GLU A 45 1.99 10.38 -3.38
C GLU A 45 1.82 9.49 -2.13
N PRO A 46 2.06 10.01 -0.92
CA PRO A 46 2.11 9.18 0.30
C PRO A 46 0.76 8.55 0.65
N SER A 47 -0.34 9.15 0.19
CA SER A 47 -1.69 8.66 0.43
C SER A 47 -2.16 7.63 -0.59
N PHE A 48 -1.40 7.41 -1.66
CA PHE A 48 -1.71 6.47 -2.72
C PHE A 48 -0.64 5.37 -2.76
N LEU A 49 -1.02 4.14 -2.47
CA LEU A 49 -0.07 3.03 -2.39
C LEU A 49 -0.26 2.09 -3.58
N PHE A 50 0.85 1.84 -4.28
CA PHE A 50 0.92 0.88 -5.38
C PHE A 50 1.91 -0.22 -5.08
N GLY A 51 1.48 -1.47 -5.20
CA GLY A 51 2.34 -2.64 -5.08
C GLY A 51 2.30 -3.48 -6.34
N VAL A 52 3.46 -3.96 -6.78
CA VAL A 52 3.58 -4.92 -7.89
C VAL A 52 4.13 -6.23 -7.38
N ILE A 53 3.75 -7.32 -8.03
CA ILE A 53 4.33 -8.65 -7.85
C ILE A 53 4.96 -9.05 -9.17
N GLU A 54 6.25 -9.32 -9.13
CA GLU A 54 7.06 -9.73 -10.25
C GLU A 54 7.40 -11.21 -10.17
N ASP A 55 7.39 -11.95 -11.28
CA ASP A 55 8.12 -13.20 -11.40
C ASP A 55 9.47 -12.95 -12.09
N VAL A 56 10.55 -12.95 -11.32
CA VAL A 56 11.90 -12.68 -11.85
C VAL A 56 12.47 -13.84 -12.67
N ALA A 57 11.76 -14.98 -12.75
CA ALA A 57 12.07 -16.03 -13.71
C ALA A 57 11.65 -15.65 -15.14
N LEU A 58 10.75 -14.67 -15.31
CA LEU A 58 10.30 -14.21 -16.62
C LEU A 58 11.24 -13.16 -17.23
N PRO A 59 11.26 -13.03 -18.58
CA PRO A 59 11.97 -11.96 -19.27
C PRO A 59 11.52 -10.58 -18.82
N ALA A 60 12.42 -9.59 -18.91
CA ALA A 60 12.03 -8.18 -18.70
C ALA A 60 10.92 -7.78 -19.68
N GLY A 61 9.96 -6.96 -19.22
CA GLY A 61 8.77 -6.58 -19.99
C GLY A 61 7.58 -7.54 -19.87
N SER A 62 7.75 -8.67 -19.18
CA SER A 62 6.65 -9.58 -18.82
C SER A 62 6.75 -10.07 -17.38
N ARG A 63 7.51 -9.35 -16.54
CA ARG A 63 7.76 -9.77 -15.16
C ARG A 63 6.61 -9.45 -14.25
N ILE A 64 5.84 -8.40 -14.52
CA ILE A 64 4.76 -7.99 -13.62
C ILE A 64 3.58 -8.91 -13.85
N GLN A 65 3.22 -9.63 -12.79
CA GLN A 65 2.23 -10.70 -12.83
C GLN A 65 1.03 -10.40 -11.94
N ALA A 66 1.18 -9.46 -11.01
CA ALA A 66 0.07 -8.85 -10.32
C ALA A 66 0.37 -7.40 -9.93
N THR A 67 -0.69 -6.61 -9.75
CA THR A 67 -0.62 -5.23 -9.27
C THR A 67 -1.81 -4.94 -8.37
N GLY A 68 -1.62 -4.07 -7.39
CA GLY A 68 -2.67 -3.62 -6.50
C GLY A 68 -2.49 -2.15 -6.16
N ALA A 69 -3.62 -1.47 -5.97
CA ALA A 69 -3.65 -0.05 -5.67
C ALA A 69 -4.63 0.25 -4.53
N THR A 70 -4.19 1.09 -3.60
CA THR A 70 -5.03 1.56 -2.49
C THR A 70 -4.85 3.07 -2.29
N LEU A 71 -5.87 3.69 -1.69
CA LEU A 71 -5.89 5.13 -1.43
C LEU A 71 -6.43 5.38 -0.02
N PHE A 72 -5.75 6.22 0.75
CA PHE A 72 -6.32 6.81 1.95
C PHE A 72 -7.33 7.89 1.57
N LEU A 73 -8.60 7.64 1.90
CA LEU A 73 -9.68 8.53 1.50
C LEU A 73 -9.62 9.85 2.29
N PRO A 74 -9.81 11.01 1.64
CA PRO A 74 -10.08 12.25 2.33
C PRO A 74 -11.32 12.13 3.23
N PRO A 75 -11.38 12.84 4.38
CA PRO A 75 -12.48 12.68 5.35
C PRO A 75 -13.88 12.81 4.77
N ALA A 76 -14.10 13.74 3.84
CA ALA A 76 -15.40 13.93 3.17
C ALA A 76 -15.82 12.68 2.36
N TRP A 77 -14.88 12.09 1.62
CA TRP A 77 -15.11 10.86 0.85
C TRP A 77 -15.33 9.66 1.76
N ALA A 78 -14.52 9.53 2.82
CA ALA A 78 -14.67 8.48 3.82
C ALA A 78 -16.06 8.53 4.50
N GLN A 79 -16.49 9.70 4.93
CA GLN A 79 -17.81 9.92 5.54
C GLN A 79 -18.95 9.63 4.55
N GLN A 80 -18.81 10.06 3.29
CA GLN A 80 -19.81 9.77 2.26
C GLN A 80 -19.92 8.26 2.00
N LEU A 81 -18.79 7.56 1.85
CA LEU A 81 -18.78 6.11 1.62
C LEU A 81 -19.37 5.34 2.80
N ALA A 82 -19.09 5.76 4.03
CA ALA A 82 -19.64 5.12 5.23
C ALA A 82 -21.16 5.35 5.38
N ARG A 83 -21.66 6.55 5.06
CA ARG A 83 -23.08 6.90 5.23
C ARG A 83 -23.95 6.43 4.08
N THR A 84 -23.46 6.60 2.85
CA THR A 84 -24.24 6.39 1.62
C THR A 84 -23.38 5.63 0.60
N PRO A 85 -23.01 4.36 0.87
CA PRO A 85 -22.25 3.56 -0.07
C PRO A 85 -23.04 3.41 -1.37
N ARG A 86 -22.40 3.73 -2.49
CA ARG A 86 -22.96 3.55 -3.84
C ARG A 86 -21.96 2.76 -4.68
N PRO A 87 -22.43 1.95 -5.64
CA PRO A 87 -21.57 1.13 -6.48
C PRO A 87 -20.59 1.97 -7.30
N HIS A 88 -19.62 1.30 -7.91
CA HIS A 88 -18.55 1.88 -8.71
C HIS A 88 -17.65 2.81 -7.88
N VAL A 89 -17.32 2.40 -6.65
CA VAL A 89 -16.43 3.16 -5.75
C VAL A 89 -15.12 3.51 -6.45
N THR A 90 -14.46 2.53 -7.07
CA THR A 90 -13.16 2.75 -7.72
C THR A 90 -13.24 3.65 -8.96
N PRO A 91 -14.13 3.42 -9.95
CA PRO A 91 -14.33 4.36 -11.05
C PRO A 91 -14.63 5.79 -10.60
N ARG A 92 -15.46 5.96 -9.55
CA ARG A 92 -15.80 7.28 -9.00
C ARG A 92 -14.59 7.97 -8.35
N ILE A 93 -13.71 7.22 -7.69
CA ILE A 93 -12.45 7.74 -7.15
C ILE A 93 -11.54 8.22 -8.28
N TYR A 94 -11.35 7.42 -9.34
CA TYR A 94 -10.54 7.84 -10.48
C TYR A 94 -11.13 9.05 -11.22
N GLN A 95 -12.45 9.11 -11.37
CA GLN A 95 -13.13 10.29 -11.90
C GLN A 95 -12.85 11.52 -11.02
N GLY A 96 -12.97 11.38 -9.70
CA GLY A 96 -12.71 12.48 -8.76
C GLY A 96 -11.25 12.97 -8.79
N LEU A 97 -10.30 12.05 -8.97
CA LEU A 97 -8.89 12.41 -9.16
C LEU A 97 -8.67 13.15 -10.48
N ARG A 98 -9.38 12.74 -11.54
CA ARG A 98 -9.28 13.36 -12.87
C ARG A 98 -9.88 14.77 -12.90
N ASP A 99 -11.06 14.97 -12.32
CA ASP A 99 -11.74 16.26 -12.32
C ASP A 99 -11.32 17.19 -11.17
N GLY A 100 -10.49 16.68 -10.24
CA GLY A 100 -9.96 17.41 -9.09
C GLY A 100 -10.93 17.53 -7.92
N SER A 101 -12.10 16.88 -7.97
CA SER A 101 -13.06 16.81 -6.85
C SER A 101 -12.59 15.88 -5.72
N LEU A 102 -11.63 15.00 -5.99
CA LEU A 102 -10.88 14.24 -4.99
C LEU A 102 -9.41 14.65 -5.08
N LYS A 103 -8.89 15.21 -3.98
CA LYS A 103 -7.46 15.48 -3.82
C LYS A 103 -6.87 14.47 -2.83
N PRO A 104 -5.79 13.76 -3.18
CA PRO A 104 -5.09 12.89 -2.23
C PRO A 104 -4.64 13.66 -1.00
N LEU A 105 -4.56 12.98 0.15
CA LEU A 105 -4.03 13.58 1.36
C LEU A 105 -2.52 13.84 1.21
N SER A 106 -2.06 15.02 1.60
CA SER A 106 -0.63 15.29 1.73
C SER A 106 0.01 14.46 2.85
N ASP A 107 1.35 14.34 2.87
CA ASP A 107 2.07 13.63 3.94
C ASP A 107 1.70 14.13 5.34
N ARG A 108 1.51 15.45 5.48
CA ARG A 108 1.13 16.08 6.75
C ARG A 108 -0.31 15.73 7.15
N GLU A 109 -1.26 15.88 6.23
CA GLU A 109 -2.67 15.55 6.50
C GLU A 109 -2.83 14.06 6.82
N LEU A 110 -2.13 13.20 6.08
CA LEU A 110 -2.07 11.78 6.34
C LEU A 110 -1.48 11.51 7.72
N GLY A 111 -0.39 12.19 8.11
CA GLY A 111 0.23 12.05 9.42
C GLY A 111 -0.65 12.49 10.59
N VAL A 112 -1.44 13.55 10.42
CA VAL A 112 -2.42 14.02 11.42
C VAL A 112 -3.55 13.00 11.56
N ALA A 113 -4.14 12.56 10.44
CA ALA A 113 -5.22 11.57 10.46
C ALA A 113 -4.74 10.20 10.99
N ASN A 114 -3.49 9.82 10.70
CA ASN A 114 -2.87 8.62 11.26
C ASN A 114 -2.70 8.73 12.78
N ALA A 115 -2.19 9.87 13.28
CA ALA A 115 -2.06 10.09 14.71
C ALA A 115 -3.42 10.01 15.44
N ALA A 116 -4.47 10.57 14.83
CA ALA A 116 -5.83 10.58 15.35
C ALA A 116 -6.55 9.21 15.25
N GLY A 117 -6.11 8.32 14.36
CA GLY A 117 -6.80 7.05 14.11
C GLY A 117 -8.02 7.16 13.21
N GLU A 118 -8.00 8.14 12.32
CA GLU A 118 -9.12 8.52 11.45
C GLU A 118 -8.90 8.07 9.99
N LEU A 119 -7.84 7.29 9.73
CA LEU A 119 -7.55 6.83 8.38
C LEU A 119 -8.59 5.82 7.90
N VAL A 120 -9.18 6.11 6.74
CA VAL A 120 -10.02 5.17 6.01
C VAL A 120 -9.34 4.80 4.71
N LEU A 121 -9.08 3.51 4.53
CA LEU A 121 -8.42 2.95 3.36
C LEU A 121 -9.45 2.46 2.34
N ALA A 122 -9.28 2.81 1.07
CA ALA A 122 -9.99 2.18 -0.04
C ALA A 122 -9.03 1.28 -0.82
N VAL A 123 -9.37 -0.01 -0.93
CA VAL A 123 -8.74 -0.91 -1.89
C VAL A 123 -9.39 -0.65 -3.24
N LEU A 124 -8.63 -0.06 -4.16
CA LEU A 124 -9.17 0.36 -5.45
C LEU A 124 -9.32 -0.85 -6.36
N HIS A 125 -8.25 -1.63 -6.49
CA HIS A 125 -8.25 -2.86 -7.27
C HIS A 125 -7.04 -3.72 -6.95
N TYR A 126 -7.20 -5.00 -7.29
CA TYR A 126 -6.14 -5.97 -7.45
C TYR A 126 -6.32 -6.61 -8.82
N GLY A 127 -5.22 -6.74 -9.55
CA GLY A 127 -5.13 -7.32 -10.88
C GLY A 127 -4.04 -8.38 -10.91
N GLN A 128 -4.27 -9.51 -11.57
CA GLN A 128 -3.24 -10.52 -11.80
C GLN A 128 -3.39 -11.19 -13.17
N SER A 129 -2.31 -11.81 -13.66
CA SER A 129 -2.22 -12.38 -15.01
C SER A 129 -3.09 -13.62 -15.23
N SER A 130 -3.44 -14.35 -14.16
CA SER A 130 -4.33 -15.53 -14.21
C SER A 130 -5.24 -15.58 -12.99
N TYR A 131 -6.53 -15.87 -13.19
CA TYR A 131 -7.52 -16.08 -12.12
C TYR A 131 -8.00 -17.54 -12.05
N ASP A 132 -7.32 -18.46 -12.75
CA ASP A 132 -7.58 -19.89 -12.59
C ASP A 132 -6.97 -20.37 -11.27
N PHE A 133 -7.75 -20.36 -10.19
CA PHE A 133 -7.27 -20.80 -8.87
C PHE A 133 -7.07 -22.31 -8.74
N GLY A 134 -7.37 -23.09 -9.79
CA GLY A 134 -6.88 -24.46 -9.93
C GLY A 134 -5.39 -24.52 -10.28
N ASP A 135 -4.84 -23.44 -10.84
CA ASP A 135 -3.42 -23.29 -11.14
C ASP A 135 -2.64 -22.90 -9.86
N PRO A 136 -1.64 -23.70 -9.44
CA PRO A 136 -0.75 -23.35 -8.33
C PRO A 136 -0.05 -22.00 -8.51
N TYR A 137 0.18 -21.56 -9.75
CA TYR A 137 0.79 -20.27 -10.03
C TYR A 137 -0.13 -19.10 -9.66
N ALA A 138 -1.39 -19.11 -10.09
CA ALA A 138 -2.38 -18.09 -9.73
C ALA A 138 -2.60 -18.03 -8.21
N THR A 139 -2.60 -19.18 -7.54
CA THR A 139 -2.67 -19.26 -6.08
C THR A 139 -1.41 -18.68 -5.41
N SER A 140 -0.23 -18.90 -5.98
CA SER A 140 1.03 -18.31 -5.49
C SER A 140 1.02 -16.78 -5.61
N LEU A 141 0.48 -16.24 -6.70
CA LEU A 141 0.29 -14.79 -6.86
C LEU A 141 -0.64 -14.23 -5.78
N LEU A 142 -1.77 -14.89 -5.53
CA LEU A 142 -2.72 -14.45 -4.50
C LEU A 142 -2.11 -14.50 -3.08
N ASN A 143 -1.29 -15.51 -2.78
CA ASN A 143 -0.57 -15.58 -1.50
C ASN A 143 0.43 -14.42 -1.37
N ALA A 144 1.23 -14.17 -2.41
CA ALA A 144 2.15 -13.04 -2.45
C ALA A 144 1.41 -11.69 -2.35
N ALA A 145 0.21 -11.58 -2.93
CA ALA A 145 -0.62 -10.38 -2.82
C ALA A 145 -1.10 -10.12 -1.39
N ASN A 146 -1.47 -11.16 -0.65
CA ASN A 146 -1.83 -11.04 0.76
C ASN A 146 -0.63 -10.60 1.62
N GLU A 147 0.57 -11.11 1.35
CA GLU A 147 1.80 -10.65 2.03
C GLU A 147 2.11 -9.19 1.72
N ASN A 148 2.07 -8.84 0.43
CA ASN A 148 2.30 -7.48 -0.04
C ASN A 148 1.29 -6.49 0.57
N PHE A 149 0.01 -6.88 0.62
CA PHE A 149 -1.04 -6.09 1.25
C PHE A 149 -0.76 -5.84 2.74
N ARG A 150 -0.30 -6.84 3.49
CA ARG A 150 0.10 -6.64 4.90
C ARG A 150 1.29 -5.68 5.01
N LEU A 151 2.35 -5.88 4.23
CA LEU A 151 3.55 -5.05 4.26
C LEU A 151 3.27 -3.58 3.97
N PHE A 152 2.40 -3.29 3.01
CA PHE A 152 2.09 -1.92 2.57
C PHE A 152 1.19 -1.18 3.54
N HIS A 153 0.32 -1.88 4.28
CA HIS A 153 -0.72 -1.25 5.10
C HIS A 153 -0.53 -1.43 6.61
N ALA A 154 0.31 -2.37 7.06
CA ALA A 154 0.60 -2.52 8.49
C ALA A 154 1.31 -1.28 9.05
N GLY A 155 1.05 -0.98 10.33
CA GLY A 155 1.61 0.19 11.03
C GLY A 155 0.82 1.48 10.85
N TYR A 156 -0.19 1.51 9.96
CA TYR A 156 -1.15 2.61 9.91
C TYR A 156 -2.22 2.42 11.00
N HIS A 157 -2.69 3.53 11.56
CA HIS A 157 -3.75 3.59 12.54
C HIS A 157 -5.10 3.75 11.84
N LEU A 158 -5.57 2.64 11.26
CA LEU A 158 -6.79 2.62 10.47
C LEU A 158 -8.05 2.64 11.34
N GLN A 159 -9.03 3.44 10.92
CA GLN A 159 -10.42 3.40 11.37
C GLN A 159 -11.23 2.35 10.60
N ALA A 160 -11.07 2.29 9.28
CA ALA A 160 -11.79 1.36 8.42
C ALA A 160 -11.05 1.09 7.11
N VAL A 161 -11.41 -0.02 6.47
CA VAL A 161 -11.02 -0.35 5.09
C VAL A 161 -12.27 -0.74 4.29
N HIS A 162 -12.33 -0.30 3.03
CA HIS A 162 -13.37 -0.67 2.07
C HIS A 162 -12.76 -1.29 0.83
N TYR A 163 -13.44 -2.28 0.25
CA TYR A 163 -13.03 -2.90 -0.99
C TYR A 163 -14.26 -3.26 -1.82
N GLU A 164 -14.41 -2.64 -3.00
CA GLU A 164 -15.41 -3.03 -3.99
C GLU A 164 -14.76 -3.96 -5.02
N THR A 165 -15.38 -5.13 -5.23
CA THR A 165 -14.90 -6.11 -6.21
C THR A 165 -16.07 -6.80 -6.90
N ASP A 166 -15.79 -7.64 -7.87
CA ASP A 166 -16.80 -8.48 -8.51
C ASP A 166 -17.20 -9.69 -7.66
N VAL A 167 -18.39 -10.23 -7.92
CA VAL A 167 -18.92 -11.42 -7.23
C VAL A 167 -18.05 -12.66 -7.40
N ALA A 168 -17.28 -12.78 -8.50
CA ALA A 168 -16.38 -13.92 -8.69
C ALA A 168 -15.20 -13.87 -7.71
N ALA A 169 -14.71 -12.68 -7.36
CA ALA A 169 -13.67 -12.47 -6.36
C ALA A 169 -14.19 -12.51 -4.89
N ALA A 170 -15.51 -12.42 -4.68
CA ALA A 170 -16.12 -12.31 -3.35
C ALA A 170 -15.68 -13.39 -2.34
N PRO A 171 -15.58 -14.69 -2.70
CA PRO A 171 -15.11 -15.71 -1.76
C PRO A 171 -13.69 -15.46 -1.25
N PHE A 172 -12.80 -14.97 -2.10
CA PHE A 172 -11.41 -14.66 -1.73
C PHE A 172 -11.31 -13.44 -0.82
N VAL A 173 -12.11 -12.41 -1.10
CA VAL A 173 -12.17 -11.21 -0.27
C VAL A 173 -12.77 -11.53 1.11
N ALA A 174 -13.79 -12.38 1.16
CA ALA A 174 -14.32 -12.90 2.43
C ALA A 174 -13.28 -13.74 3.19
N ALA A 175 -12.55 -14.63 2.51
CA ALA A 175 -11.49 -15.44 3.11
C ALA A 175 -10.31 -14.58 3.64
N ALA A 176 -10.02 -13.45 2.99
CA ALA A 176 -9.06 -12.46 3.48
C ALA A 176 -9.53 -11.74 4.75
N GLY A 177 -10.80 -11.90 5.15
CA GLY A 177 -11.37 -11.40 6.40
C GLY A 177 -12.23 -10.15 6.27
N PHE A 178 -12.55 -9.72 5.05
CA PHE A 178 -13.48 -8.60 4.85
C PHE A 178 -14.93 -9.04 5.03
N LEU A 179 -15.79 -8.10 5.43
CA LEU A 179 -17.21 -8.36 5.65
C LEU A 179 -18.06 -7.70 4.56
N PRO A 180 -19.10 -8.35 4.02
CA PRO A 180 -20.01 -7.74 3.06
C PRO A 180 -20.67 -6.46 3.60
N ARG A 181 -20.96 -5.52 2.70
CA ARG A 181 -21.65 -4.26 2.97
C ARG A 181 -22.72 -4.06 1.90
N ALA A 182 -23.91 -3.65 2.33
CA ALA A 182 -24.97 -3.28 1.41
C ALA A 182 -24.74 -1.86 0.87
N TYR A 183 -25.12 -1.62 -0.37
CA TYR A 183 -25.24 -0.25 -0.88
C TYR A 183 -26.50 0.43 -0.32
N ALA A 184 -26.48 1.77 -0.24
CA ALA A 184 -27.58 2.57 0.29
C ALA A 184 -28.86 2.45 -0.55
N GLU A 185 -28.72 2.25 -1.86
CA GLU A 185 -29.83 2.10 -2.82
C GLU A 185 -30.25 0.62 -3.02
N GLY A 186 -29.62 -0.28 -2.24
CA GLY A 186 -29.73 -1.73 -2.38
C GLY A 186 -28.80 -2.31 -3.45
N ASP A 187 -28.60 -3.62 -3.41
CA ASP A 187 -27.72 -4.35 -4.33
C ASP A 187 -28.45 -4.66 -5.65
N ARG A 188 -28.68 -3.61 -6.46
CA ARG A 188 -29.29 -3.75 -7.78
C ARG A 188 -28.24 -4.16 -8.80
N PRO A 189 -28.48 -5.21 -9.62
CA PRO A 189 -27.56 -5.57 -10.68
C PRO A 189 -27.36 -4.43 -11.67
N ASP A 190 -26.12 -4.19 -12.07
CA ASP A 190 -25.78 -3.28 -13.17
C ASP A 190 -26.01 -4.02 -14.50
N PRO A 191 -26.99 -3.61 -15.33
CA PRO A 191 -27.26 -4.28 -16.59
C PRO A 191 -26.10 -4.20 -17.59
N ALA A 192 -25.14 -3.29 -17.41
CA ALA A 192 -23.94 -3.19 -18.24
C ALA A 192 -22.88 -4.25 -17.92
N LEU A 193 -22.97 -4.92 -16.76
CA LEU A 193 -21.99 -5.91 -16.31
C LEU A 193 -22.53 -7.35 -16.44
N PRO A 194 -21.72 -8.30 -16.95
CA PRO A 194 -22.04 -9.71 -16.84
C PRO A 194 -22.29 -10.15 -15.39
N PRO A 195 -23.12 -11.19 -15.14
CA PRO A 195 -23.45 -11.63 -13.78
C PRO A 195 -22.25 -11.89 -12.87
N HIS A 196 -21.16 -12.47 -13.40
CA HIS A 196 -19.94 -12.76 -12.63
C HIS A 196 -19.07 -11.53 -12.36
N LEU A 197 -19.31 -10.40 -13.04
CA LEU A 197 -18.63 -9.12 -12.85
C LEU A 197 -19.48 -8.13 -12.03
N GLN A 198 -20.67 -8.54 -11.57
CA GLN A 198 -21.50 -7.70 -10.71
C GLN A 198 -20.74 -7.28 -9.46
N LEU A 199 -20.92 -6.03 -9.05
CA LEU A 199 -20.13 -5.44 -7.98
C LEU A 199 -20.72 -5.77 -6.61
N THR A 200 -19.85 -6.07 -5.67
CA THR A 200 -20.17 -6.23 -4.26
C THR A 200 -19.20 -5.40 -3.42
N LEU A 201 -19.74 -4.74 -2.39
CA LEU A 201 -18.95 -3.94 -1.47
C LEU A 201 -18.60 -4.77 -0.25
N PHE A 202 -17.34 -4.69 0.12
CA PHE A 202 -16.82 -5.21 1.37
C PHE A 202 -16.26 -4.07 2.21
N GLY A 203 -16.21 -4.29 3.51
CA GLY A 203 -15.48 -3.41 4.41
C GLY A 203 -15.24 -4.05 5.77
N LEU A 204 -14.35 -3.43 6.52
CA LEU A 204 -14.03 -3.82 7.88
C LEU A 204 -13.67 -2.55 8.66
N THR A 205 -14.31 -2.34 9.80
CA THR A 205 -13.92 -1.28 10.74
C THR A 205 -12.90 -1.84 11.74
N ARG A 206 -12.15 -0.96 12.38
CA ARG A 206 -11.21 -1.32 13.45
C ARG A 206 -11.90 -2.10 14.57
N GLU A 207 -13.05 -1.62 15.01
CA GLU A 207 -13.84 -2.27 16.07
C GLU A 207 -14.20 -3.71 15.68
N GLN A 208 -14.72 -3.90 14.47
CA GLN A 208 -15.07 -5.23 13.95
C GLN A 208 -13.84 -6.14 13.78
N ALA A 209 -12.73 -5.58 13.30
CA ALA A 209 -11.48 -6.32 13.13
C ALA A 209 -10.94 -6.83 14.48
N LEU A 210 -11.01 -6.01 15.53
CA LEU A 210 -10.49 -6.33 16.86
C LEU A 210 -11.44 -7.19 17.70
N ALA A 211 -12.72 -7.26 17.35
CA ALA A 211 -13.66 -8.19 17.97
C ALA A 211 -13.45 -9.65 17.55
N GLY A 212 -12.79 -9.88 16.40
CA GLY A 212 -12.48 -11.21 15.88
C GLY A 212 -11.09 -11.73 16.29
N PRO A 213 -10.84 -13.04 16.13
CA PRO A 213 -9.53 -13.62 16.37
C PRO A 213 -8.48 -13.09 15.37
N PRO A 214 -7.19 -13.05 15.76
CA PRO A 214 -6.12 -12.72 14.82
C PRO A 214 -5.98 -13.80 13.74
N GLY A 215 -5.47 -13.43 12.56
CA GLY A 215 -5.04 -14.40 11.54
C GLY A 215 -5.40 -14.04 10.09
N SER A 216 -6.46 -13.25 9.87
CA SER A 216 -6.84 -12.83 8.52
C SER A 216 -5.99 -11.64 8.02
N THR A 217 -5.80 -11.56 6.70
CA THR A 217 -5.07 -10.46 6.05
C THR A 217 -5.68 -9.10 6.38
N ALA A 218 -7.00 -8.97 6.27
CA ALA A 218 -7.73 -7.72 6.51
C ALA A 218 -7.67 -7.28 7.97
N ARG A 219 -7.65 -8.22 8.93
CA ARG A 219 -7.52 -7.87 10.35
C ARG A 219 -6.10 -7.39 10.67
N ASN A 220 -5.07 -7.97 10.04
CA ASN A 220 -3.66 -7.66 10.36
C ASN A 220 -3.30 -6.18 10.20
N ILE A 221 -3.89 -5.49 9.22
CA ILE A 221 -3.59 -4.07 8.96
C ILE A 221 -4.17 -3.11 10.02
N PHE A 222 -5.00 -3.61 10.95
CA PHE A 222 -5.51 -2.84 12.08
C PHE A 222 -4.58 -2.90 13.31
N GLU A 223 -3.53 -3.71 13.27
CA GLU A 223 -2.52 -3.70 14.32
C GLU A 223 -1.79 -2.35 14.34
N ARG A 224 -1.67 -1.78 15.54
CA ARG A 224 -1.18 -0.42 15.73
C ARG A 224 -0.17 -0.36 16.87
N HIS A 225 0.94 0.29 16.59
CA HIS A 225 1.85 0.86 17.56
C HIS A 225 2.13 2.32 17.19
N VAL A 226 2.53 3.13 18.17
CA VAL A 226 2.93 4.52 17.93
C VAL A 226 4.40 4.52 17.51
N PRO A 227 4.81 5.24 16.44
CA PRO A 227 6.20 5.30 16.03
C PRO A 227 7.07 5.96 17.12
N LEU A 228 8.14 5.27 17.49
CA LEU A 228 9.09 5.67 18.51
C LEU A 228 10.05 6.74 17.99
N PHE A 229 10.62 6.55 16.80
CA PHE A 229 11.71 7.38 16.27
C PHE A 229 11.21 8.62 15.52
N ARG A 230 9.96 8.57 15.04
CA ARG A 230 9.28 9.67 14.34
C ARG A 230 10.14 10.23 13.21
N PHE A 231 10.62 9.34 12.35
CA PHE A 231 11.45 9.71 11.20
C PHE A 231 10.77 10.77 10.33
N SER A 232 11.58 11.68 9.77
CA SER A 232 11.10 12.66 8.78
C SER A 232 10.63 11.97 7.49
N ALA A 233 9.85 12.67 6.65
CA ALA A 233 9.34 12.11 5.39
C ALA A 233 10.44 11.52 4.49
N ALA A 234 11.55 12.23 4.31
CA ALA A 234 12.68 11.74 3.52
C ALA A 234 13.35 10.48 4.13
N GLN A 235 13.45 10.41 5.45
CA GLN A 235 14.00 9.25 6.15
C GLN A 235 13.07 8.04 6.05
N ARG A 236 11.76 8.23 6.22
CA ARG A 236 10.75 7.17 6.02
C ARG A 236 10.80 6.64 4.59
N ARG A 237 10.87 7.53 3.58
CA ARG A 237 10.98 7.15 2.17
C ARG A 237 12.26 6.37 1.87
N LEU A 238 13.40 6.81 2.42
CA LEU A 238 14.67 6.07 2.31
C LEU A 238 14.52 4.66 2.89
N LEU A 239 14.07 4.54 4.14
CA LEU A 239 13.91 3.26 4.82
C LEU A 239 12.92 2.34 4.08
N TRP A 240 11.81 2.88 3.61
CA TRP A 240 10.81 2.14 2.83
C TRP A 240 11.41 1.55 1.55
N LEU A 241 12.12 2.35 0.76
CA LEU A 241 12.78 1.88 -0.47
C LEU A 241 13.89 0.88 -0.17
N SER A 242 14.64 1.08 0.91
CA SER A 242 15.70 0.15 1.34
C SER A 242 15.18 -1.21 1.81
N LEU A 243 13.90 -1.35 2.16
CA LEU A 243 13.31 -2.67 2.48
C LEU A 243 13.26 -3.61 1.28
N PHE A 244 13.31 -3.07 0.06
CA PHE A 244 13.20 -3.81 -1.19
C PHE A 244 14.57 -3.99 -1.88
N ASP A 245 15.67 -3.93 -1.14
CA ASP A 245 17.04 -4.20 -1.61
C ASP A 245 17.49 -3.38 -2.83
N GLU A 246 17.11 -2.10 -2.86
CA GLU A 246 17.57 -1.14 -3.88
C GLU A 246 19.03 -0.71 -3.63
N SER A 247 19.82 -0.52 -4.69
CA SER A 247 21.21 -0.05 -4.56
C SER A 247 21.27 1.43 -4.14
N ASP A 248 22.41 1.87 -3.56
CA ASP A 248 22.59 3.27 -3.16
C ASP A 248 22.45 4.23 -4.36
N GLU A 249 22.81 3.81 -5.58
CA GLU A 249 22.61 4.59 -6.82
C GLU A 249 21.13 4.74 -7.18
N VAL A 250 20.37 3.65 -7.08
CA VAL A 250 18.92 3.67 -7.34
C VAL A 250 18.21 4.50 -6.27
N LEU A 251 18.60 4.37 -5.01
CA LEU A 251 18.06 5.16 -3.89
C LEU A 251 18.33 6.66 -4.09
N GLN A 252 19.54 7.04 -4.51
CA GLN A 252 19.86 8.44 -4.82
C GLN A 252 18.95 9.02 -5.90
N ALA A 253 18.77 8.28 -7.01
CA ALA A 253 17.90 8.71 -8.10
C ALA A 253 16.44 8.84 -7.65
N LYS A 254 15.91 7.83 -6.95
CA LYS A 254 14.51 7.81 -6.47
C LYS A 254 14.21 8.86 -5.39
N LEU A 255 15.21 9.24 -4.59
CA LEU A 255 15.07 10.26 -3.55
C LEU A 255 15.42 11.68 -4.04
N GLY A 256 16.03 11.81 -5.22
CA GLY A 256 16.53 13.09 -5.72
C GLY A 256 17.66 13.67 -4.87
N VAL A 257 18.53 12.81 -4.30
CA VAL A 257 19.63 13.24 -3.41
C VAL A 257 21.00 12.81 -3.93
N SER A 258 22.03 13.58 -3.61
CA SER A 258 23.42 13.19 -3.89
C SER A 258 23.91 12.10 -2.92
N VAL A 259 25.06 11.48 -3.23
CA VAL A 259 25.77 10.56 -2.31
C VAL A 259 25.93 11.17 -0.91
N HIS A 260 26.29 12.46 -0.84
CA HIS A 260 26.43 13.15 0.43
C HIS A 260 25.07 13.34 1.14
N GLY A 261 24.02 13.67 0.39
CA GLY A 261 22.65 13.74 0.91
C GLY A 261 22.18 12.40 1.48
N LEU A 262 22.44 11.29 0.78
CA LEU A 262 22.11 9.94 1.25
C LEU A 262 22.85 9.60 2.56
N LYS A 263 24.15 9.89 2.66
CA LYS A 263 24.92 9.71 3.90
C LYS A 263 24.35 10.54 5.06
N LYS A 264 23.92 11.78 4.78
CA LYS A 264 23.29 12.65 5.78
C LYS A 264 21.94 12.10 6.27
N LEU A 265 21.11 11.55 5.37
CA LEU A 265 19.84 10.92 5.75
C LEU A 265 20.06 9.72 6.68
N TRP A 266 21.00 8.83 6.35
CA TRP A 266 21.37 7.69 7.20
C TRP A 266 21.90 8.14 8.56
N ARG A 267 22.78 9.14 8.61
CA ARG A 267 23.27 9.68 9.88
C ARG A 267 22.12 10.17 10.76
N GLY A 268 21.22 10.98 10.20
CA GLY A 268 20.06 11.47 10.95
C GLY A 268 19.08 10.37 11.37
N ILE A 269 19.07 9.21 10.71
CA ILE A 269 18.31 8.03 11.18
C ILE A 269 18.99 7.45 12.41
N TYR A 270 20.31 7.28 12.37
CA TYR A 270 21.08 6.77 13.50
C TYR A 270 20.97 7.68 14.72
N ASP A 271 21.10 9.00 14.53
CA ASP A 271 21.01 9.97 15.63
C ASP A 271 19.66 9.85 16.36
N ARG A 272 18.54 9.78 15.60
CA ARG A 272 17.19 9.60 16.18
C ARG A 272 17.00 8.28 16.91
N ILE A 273 17.64 7.22 16.42
CA ILE A 273 17.59 5.91 17.07
C ILE A 273 18.40 5.96 18.36
N ASP A 274 19.62 6.49 18.31
CA ASP A 274 20.52 6.60 19.46
C ASP A 274 19.90 7.44 20.60
N GLU A 275 19.15 8.49 20.23
CA GLU A 275 18.38 9.32 21.18
C GLU A 275 17.23 8.58 21.89
N ARG A 276 16.63 7.54 21.27
CA ARG A 276 15.39 6.92 21.75
C ARG A 276 15.52 5.45 22.14
N MET A 277 16.53 4.76 21.62
CA MET A 277 16.84 3.35 21.80
C MET A 277 18.35 3.13 21.58
N PRO A 278 19.22 3.69 22.45
CA PRO A 278 20.68 3.59 22.32
C PRO A 278 21.18 2.14 22.32
N GLU A 279 20.45 1.22 22.94
CA GLU A 279 20.76 -0.20 23.00
C GLU A 279 20.63 -0.92 21.65
N LEU A 280 19.97 -0.33 20.64
CA LEU A 280 19.74 -0.99 19.34
C LEU A 280 21.07 -1.37 18.65
N PHE A 281 22.10 -0.53 18.81
CA PHE A 281 23.42 -0.74 18.19
C PHE A 281 24.42 -1.48 19.10
N GLY A 282 24.07 -1.72 20.37
CA GLY A 282 24.95 -2.31 21.39
C GLY A 282 26.01 -1.35 21.97
N GLU A 283 26.60 -1.71 23.12
CA GLU A 283 27.60 -0.90 23.86
C GLU A 283 28.91 -0.68 23.09
N ASP A 284 29.21 -1.51 22.10
CA ASP A 284 30.41 -1.39 21.26
C ASP A 284 30.30 -0.31 20.17
N ALA A 285 29.20 0.46 20.09
CA ALA A 285 28.89 1.39 19.00
C ALA A 285 29.85 2.60 18.85
N GLY A 286 30.78 2.83 19.79
CA GLY A 286 31.63 4.03 19.89
C GLY A 286 32.83 4.17 18.93
N GLY A 287 32.93 3.38 17.86
CA GLY A 287 34.05 3.44 16.90
C GLY A 287 33.59 3.74 15.47
N ASP A 288 33.99 4.89 14.93
CA ASP A 288 33.63 5.44 13.60
C ASP A 288 34.49 4.88 12.45
N ASP A 289 34.85 3.60 12.50
CA ASP A 289 35.53 2.95 11.38
C ASP A 289 34.49 2.51 10.35
N GLY A 290 34.59 3.02 9.12
CA GLY A 290 33.61 2.88 8.02
C GLY A 290 33.16 1.45 7.66
N LYS A 291 33.73 0.42 8.28
CA LYS A 291 33.26 -0.98 8.25
C LYS A 291 31.94 -1.21 9.00
N ARG A 292 31.54 -0.32 9.93
CA ARG A 292 30.32 -0.47 10.75
C ARG A 292 29.05 0.12 10.14
N GLY A 293 29.17 1.00 9.15
CA GLY A 293 28.03 1.59 8.45
C GLY A 293 27.07 0.55 7.87
N PRO A 294 27.54 -0.48 7.15
CA PRO A 294 26.70 -1.57 6.65
C PRO A 294 25.99 -2.37 7.75
N GLU A 295 26.65 -2.58 8.89
CA GLU A 295 26.06 -3.32 10.02
C GLU A 295 24.93 -2.52 10.68
N LYS A 296 25.16 -1.22 10.95
CA LYS A 296 24.10 -0.33 11.45
C LYS A 296 22.91 -0.27 10.49
N ARG A 297 23.13 -0.13 9.18
CA ARG A 297 22.04 -0.17 8.18
C ARG A 297 21.25 -1.47 8.29
N ARG A 298 21.92 -2.61 8.36
CA ARG A 298 21.28 -3.93 8.45
C ARG A 298 20.42 -4.07 9.70
N GLN A 299 20.91 -3.62 10.85
CA GLN A 299 20.16 -3.65 12.12
C GLN A 299 18.92 -2.74 12.06
N VAL A 300 19.06 -1.52 11.52
CA VAL A 300 17.92 -0.61 11.33
C VAL A 300 16.86 -1.25 10.42
N LEU A 301 17.28 -1.80 9.27
CA LEU A 301 16.35 -2.44 8.32
C LEU A 301 15.68 -3.69 8.91
N ALA A 302 16.41 -4.48 9.71
CA ALA A 302 15.83 -5.61 10.44
C ALA A 302 14.77 -5.16 11.45
N TYR A 303 15.01 -4.06 12.17
CA TYR A 303 14.06 -3.46 13.10
C TYR A 303 12.81 -2.97 12.37
N VAL A 304 12.95 -2.08 11.39
CA VAL A 304 11.78 -1.44 10.74
C VAL A 304 10.93 -2.43 9.93
N ARG A 305 11.51 -3.55 9.47
CA ARG A 305 10.75 -4.64 8.83
C ARG A 305 9.73 -5.27 9.79
N GLN A 306 9.98 -5.22 11.10
CA GLN A 306 9.08 -5.73 12.15
C GLN A 306 8.24 -4.62 12.82
N ARG A 307 8.53 -3.36 12.51
CA ARG A 307 7.97 -2.14 13.11
C ARG A 307 7.62 -1.12 12.04
N LEU A 308 6.68 -1.51 11.16
CA LEU A 308 6.31 -0.73 9.98
C LEU A 308 5.65 0.62 10.34
N GLU A 309 5.14 0.77 11.56
CA GLU A 309 4.66 2.03 12.13
C GLU A 309 5.72 3.15 12.05
N GLU A 310 7.01 2.82 12.19
CA GLU A 310 8.11 3.80 12.07
C GLU A 310 8.20 4.43 10.67
N LEU A 311 7.68 3.72 9.66
CA LEU A 311 7.70 4.16 8.27
C LEU A 311 6.44 4.92 7.88
N ARG A 312 5.45 5.04 8.77
CA ARG A 312 4.18 5.71 8.46
C ARG A 312 4.23 7.18 8.87
N PRO A 313 3.57 8.08 8.13
CA PRO A 313 3.47 9.48 8.54
C PRO A 313 2.78 9.62 9.90
N TRP A 314 3.33 10.46 10.78
CA TRP A 314 2.79 10.68 12.11
C TRP A 314 3.04 12.12 12.55
N VAL A 315 1.95 12.84 12.84
CA VAL A 315 2.00 14.23 13.30
C VAL A 315 1.06 14.33 14.49
N GLU A 316 1.60 14.56 15.69
CA GLU A 316 0.76 14.73 16.87
C GLU A 316 -0.13 15.97 16.72
N PRO A 317 -1.41 15.89 17.16
CA PRO A 317 -2.23 17.08 17.34
C PRO A 317 -1.51 18.03 18.32
N ALA A 318 -1.44 19.30 17.98
CA ALA A 318 -0.92 20.35 18.87
C ALA A 318 -1.86 20.59 20.06
#